data_AF-A0A967WH05-F1
#
_entry.id   AF-A0A967WH05-F1
#
_cell.length_a   1.000
_cell.length_b   1.000
_cell.length_c   1.000
_cell.angle_alpha   90.00
_cell.angle_beta   90.00
_cell.angle_gamma   90.00
#
_symmetry.space_group_name_H-M   'P 1'
#
loop_
_entity.id
_entity.type
_entity.pdbx_description
1 polymer ?
#
loop_
_entity_poly.entity_id
_entity_poly.type
_entity_poly.pdbx_seq_one_letter_code
_entity_poly.pdbx_strand_id
1 'polypeptide(L)'
;ASRLSADDPPDSWQGHAGQELIGTYVAAEEILPLNDMYEENGWLEVMPETLIPLISEDGNIYSVPVNIHRANVLWYNPTVLSDNGVEVP
;
A
#
# COMPACT_ATOMS: atom_id res chain seq x y z
N ALA A 1 9.64 -13.48 1.17
CA ALA A 1 8.73 -14.02 2.20
C ALA A 1 8.87 -15.54 2.23
N SER A 2 9.19 -16.17 3.36
CA SER A 2 9.57 -17.59 3.40
C SER A 2 8.48 -18.58 2.98
N ARG A 3 7.20 -18.19 3.08
CA ARG A 3 6.05 -19.01 2.64
C ARG A 3 5.83 -18.99 1.13
N LEU A 4 5.96 -17.81 0.49
CA LEU A 4 5.84 -17.66 -0.96
C LEU A 4 6.93 -18.49 -1.66
N SER A 5 8.19 -18.34 -1.24
CA SER A 5 9.31 -19.07 -1.82
C SER A 5 9.35 -20.56 -1.47
N ALA A 6 8.43 -21.03 -0.60
CA ALA A 6 8.25 -22.43 -0.25
C ALA A 6 7.01 -23.06 -0.91
N ASP A 7 6.38 -22.37 -1.87
CA ASP A 7 5.17 -22.84 -2.57
C ASP A 7 3.98 -23.09 -1.62
N ASP A 8 3.93 -22.34 -0.51
CA ASP A 8 2.82 -22.33 0.47
C ASP A 8 2.28 -20.89 0.64
N PRO A 9 1.83 -20.22 -0.43
CA PRO A 9 1.35 -18.85 -0.34
C PRO A 9 0.02 -18.77 0.45
N PRO A 10 -0.21 -17.70 1.23
CA PRO A 10 -1.57 -17.37 1.64
C PRO A 10 -2.38 -16.89 0.43
N ASP A 11 -3.71 -16.94 0.51
CA ASP A 11 -4.58 -16.40 -0.55
C ASP A 11 -4.37 -14.89 -0.78
N SER A 12 -4.05 -14.16 0.31
CA SER A 12 -3.65 -12.75 0.28
C SER A 12 -2.82 -12.38 1.52
N TRP A 13 -2.11 -11.25 1.46
CA TRP A 13 -1.35 -10.70 2.59
C TRP A 13 -1.26 -9.17 2.51
N GLN A 14 -0.84 -8.54 3.61
CA GLN A 14 -0.59 -7.11 3.66
C GLN A 14 0.82 -6.79 3.13
N GLY A 15 0.92 -5.85 2.19
CA GLY A 15 2.16 -5.23 1.75
C GLY A 15 1.96 -3.75 1.47
N HIS A 16 3.05 -2.98 1.44
CA HIS A 16 2.97 -1.57 1.04
C HIS A 16 2.96 -1.42 -0.48
N ALA A 17 2.09 -0.55 -0.99
CA ALA A 17 2.13 -0.13 -2.39
C ALA A 17 3.49 0.49 -2.74
N GLY A 18 3.95 0.28 -3.98
CA GLY A 18 5.25 0.74 -4.46
C GLY A 18 6.30 -0.36 -4.51
N GLN A 19 7.57 0.05 -4.45
CA GLN A 19 8.72 -0.81 -4.73
C GLN A 19 8.90 -1.99 -3.76
N GLU A 20 8.34 -1.92 -2.56
CA GLU A 20 8.29 -3.09 -1.67
C GLU A 20 7.55 -4.24 -2.35
N LEU A 21 6.35 -3.97 -2.88
CA LEU A 21 5.54 -4.97 -3.59
C LEU A 21 6.15 -5.31 -4.95
N ILE A 22 6.40 -4.29 -5.78
CA ILE A 22 6.82 -4.44 -7.17
C ILE A 22 8.19 -5.12 -7.26
N GLY A 23 9.22 -4.51 -6.65
CA GLY A 23 10.60 -4.97 -6.79
C GLY A 23 10.91 -6.28 -6.06
N THR A 24 10.03 -6.75 -5.18
CA THR A 24 10.25 -8.00 -4.42
C THR A 24 9.43 -9.15 -4.99
N TYR A 25 8.11 -8.97 -5.10
CA TYR A 25 7.18 -10.08 -5.31
C TYR A 25 6.67 -10.14 -6.75
N VAL A 26 6.41 -8.99 -7.38
CA VAL A 26 6.05 -8.95 -8.81
C VAL A 26 7.26 -9.36 -9.66
N ALA A 27 8.44 -8.80 -9.35
CA ALA A 27 9.69 -9.17 -10.02
C ALA A 27 10.08 -10.66 -9.84
N ALA A 28 9.56 -11.32 -8.81
CA ALA A 28 9.77 -12.74 -8.54
C ALA A 28 8.66 -13.65 -9.12
N GLU A 29 7.68 -13.07 -9.84
CA GLU A 29 6.51 -13.77 -10.39
C GLU A 29 5.66 -14.47 -9.30
N GLU A 30 5.68 -13.97 -8.06
CA GLU A 30 4.96 -14.54 -6.91
C GLU A 30 3.53 -13.95 -6.74
N ILE A 31 3.09 -13.04 -7.63
CA ILE A 31 1.78 -12.36 -7.58
C ILE A 31 1.06 -12.43 -8.93
N LEU A 32 -0.23 -12.76 -8.90
CA LEU A 32 -1.10 -12.72 -10.08
C LEU A 32 -1.55 -11.29 -10.41
N PRO A 33 -1.68 -10.93 -11.70
CA PRO A 33 -2.31 -9.68 -12.10
C PRO A 33 -3.79 -9.67 -11.71
N LEU A 34 -4.31 -8.49 -11.34
CA LEU A 34 -5.67 -8.27 -10.86
C LEU A 34 -6.51 -7.42 -11.84
N ASN A 35 -6.07 -7.28 -13.09
CA ASN A 35 -6.72 -6.44 -14.10
C ASN A 35 -8.22 -6.76 -14.26
N ASP A 36 -8.58 -8.04 -14.36
CA ASP A 36 -9.97 -8.48 -14.49
C ASP A 36 -10.82 -8.03 -13.30
N MET A 37 -10.26 -8.09 -12.08
CA MET A 37 -10.95 -7.65 -10.88
C MET A 37 -11.15 -6.12 -10.86
N TYR A 38 -10.17 -5.37 -11.35
CA TYR A 38 -10.27 -3.92 -11.49
C TYR A 38 -11.34 -3.50 -12.51
N GLU A 39 -11.46 -4.23 -13.62
CA GLU A 39 -12.50 -4.03 -14.62
C GLU A 39 -13.88 -4.38 -14.05
N GLU A 40 -14.02 -5.59 -13.48
CA GLU A 40 -15.29 -6.08 -12.93
C GLU A 40 -15.87 -5.14 -11.87
N ASN A 41 -15.01 -4.55 -11.03
CA ASN A 41 -15.43 -3.71 -9.92
C ASN A 41 -15.39 -2.20 -10.23
N GLY A 42 -15.01 -1.79 -11.44
CA GLY A 42 -14.92 -0.38 -11.83
C GLY A 42 -13.91 0.43 -10.99
N TRP A 43 -12.86 -0.21 -10.47
CA TRP A 43 -11.99 0.44 -9.48
C TRP A 43 -11.09 1.54 -10.06
N LEU A 44 -10.81 1.50 -11.36
CA LEU A 44 -10.06 2.56 -12.03
C LEU A 44 -10.80 3.92 -12.02
N GLU A 45 -12.13 3.92 -11.87
CA GLU A 45 -12.93 5.14 -11.84
C GLU A 45 -12.93 5.84 -10.47
N VAL A 46 -12.63 5.11 -9.40
CA VAL A 46 -12.76 5.59 -8.01
C VAL A 46 -11.43 5.71 -7.28
N MET A 47 -10.41 4.96 -7.72
CA MET A 47 -9.08 5.02 -7.11
C MET A 47 -8.35 6.31 -7.50
N PRO A 48 -7.54 6.90 -6.59
CA PRO A 48 -6.72 8.05 -6.92
C PRO A 48 -5.77 7.73 -8.09
N GLU A 49 -5.73 8.60 -9.10
CA GLU A 49 -4.87 8.40 -10.28
C GLU A 49 -3.39 8.26 -9.93
N THR A 50 -2.95 8.92 -8.85
CA THR A 50 -1.55 8.85 -8.38
C THR A 50 -1.21 7.52 -7.70
N LEU A 51 -2.20 6.72 -7.32
CA LEU A 51 -2.01 5.44 -6.63
C LEU A 51 -1.83 4.28 -7.59
N ILE A 52 -2.55 4.29 -8.72
CA ILE A 52 -2.49 3.21 -9.73
C ILE A 52 -1.06 2.92 -10.19
N PRO A 53 -0.21 3.92 -10.53
CA PRO A 53 1.18 3.66 -10.93
C PRO A 53 2.04 3.01 -9.84
N LEU A 54 1.70 3.16 -8.56
CA LEU A 54 2.49 2.57 -7.47
C LEU A 54 2.23 1.07 -7.30
N ILE A 55 1.12 0.58 -7.83
CA ILE A 55 0.69 -0.82 -7.71
C ILE A 55 0.68 -1.54 -9.06
N SER A 56 1.25 -0.92 -10.09
CA SER A 56 1.23 -1.41 -11.46
C SER A 56 2.63 -1.56 -12.03
N GLU A 57 2.84 -2.58 -12.85
CA GLU A 57 4.07 -2.80 -13.63
C GLU A 57 3.69 -3.46 -14.95
N ASP A 58 4.32 -3.01 -16.04
CA ASP A 58 4.11 -3.55 -17.40
C ASP A 58 2.63 -3.68 -17.85
N GLY A 59 1.80 -2.72 -17.44
CA GLY A 59 0.37 -2.65 -17.80
C GLY A 59 -0.55 -3.52 -16.92
N ASN A 60 0.01 -4.23 -15.95
CA ASN A 60 -0.75 -5.04 -14.99
C ASN A 60 -0.84 -4.35 -13.63
N ILE A 61 -1.92 -4.63 -12.90
CA ILE A 61 -2.19 -4.11 -11.55
C ILE A 61 -2.09 -5.27 -10.55
N TYR A 62 -1.35 -5.11 -9.45
CA TYR A 62 -0.94 -6.24 -8.60
C TYR A 62 -1.44 -6.20 -7.15
N SER A 63 -2.10 -5.13 -6.72
CA SER A 63 -2.68 -5.08 -5.36
C SER A 63 -3.94 -4.22 -5.30
N VAL A 64 -4.71 -4.37 -4.23
CA VAL A 64 -5.91 -3.57 -3.94
C VAL A 64 -5.62 -2.67 -2.73
N PRO A 65 -5.43 -1.35 -2.91
CA PRO A 65 -5.16 -0.45 -1.80
C PRO A 65 -6.38 -0.31 -0.87
N VAL A 66 -6.17 -0.52 0.43
CA VAL A 66 -7.23 -0.42 1.43
C VAL A 66 -7.25 0.94 2.14
N ASN A 67 -6.16 1.70 2.11
CA ASN A 67 -6.06 3.01 2.76
C ASN A 67 -4.90 3.86 2.22
N ILE A 68 -4.80 5.09 2.75
CA ILE A 68 -3.63 5.97 2.62
C ILE A 68 -3.27 6.46 4.02
N HIS A 69 -2.08 6.13 4.49
CA HIS A 69 -1.54 6.63 5.75
C HIS A 69 -0.71 7.91 5.54
N ARG A 70 -0.66 8.75 6.58
CA ARG A 70 0.17 9.96 6.60
C ARG A 70 1.33 9.78 7.58
N ALA A 71 2.54 9.67 7.04
CA ALA A 71 3.74 9.42 7.84
C ALA A 71 4.25 10.68 8.58
N ASN A 72 4.07 11.86 7.99
CA ASN A 72 4.63 13.12 8.48
C ASN A 72 3.67 13.89 9.40
N VAL A 73 3.17 13.23 10.45
CA VAL A 73 2.33 13.86 11.47
C VAL A 73 3.05 13.82 12.82
N LEU A 74 3.20 14.98 13.45
CA LEU A 74 3.61 15.07 14.85
C LEU A 74 2.36 15.06 15.74
N TRP A 75 2.22 14.04 16.57
CA TRP A 75 1.20 13.96 17.61
C TRP A 75 1.76 14.50 18.92
N TYR A 76 1.03 15.36 19.61
CA TYR A 76 1.44 15.95 20.89
C TYR A 76 0.26 16.02 21.87
N ASN A 77 0.57 16.22 23.15
CA ASN A 77 -0.44 16.41 24.20
C ASN A 77 -0.60 17.91 24.50
N PRO A 78 -1.75 18.53 24.18
CA PRO A 78 -1.94 19.97 24.36
C PRO A 78 -1.91 20.41 25.83
N THR A 79 -2.40 19.58 26.76
CA THR A 79 -2.36 19.87 28.20
C THR A 79 -0.93 19.92 28.71
N VAL A 80 -0.10 18.95 28.33
CA VAL A 80 1.31 18.91 28.75
C VAL A 80 2.09 20.11 28.23
N LEU A 81 1.87 20.51 26.96
CA LEU A 81 2.54 21.70 26.40
C LEU A 81 2.11 22.99 27.12
N SER A 82 0.80 23.16 27.35
CA SER A 82 0.25 24.32 28.06
C SER A 82 0.76 24.43 29.50
N ASP A 83 0.73 23.33 30.27
CA ASP A 83 1.14 23.31 31.68
C ASP A 83 2.61 23.64 31.88
N ASN A 84 3.43 23.44 30.85
CA ASN A 84 4.87 23.71 30.87
C ASN A 84 5.26 24.97 30.08
N GLY A 85 4.30 25.74 29.56
CA GLY A 85 4.57 26.97 28.81
C GLY A 85 5.35 26.74 27.51
N VAL A 86 5.14 25.61 26.84
CA VAL A 86 5.82 25.23 25.58
C VAL A 86 4.87 25.47 24.40
N GLU A 87 5.35 26.15 23.35
CA GLU A 87 4.59 26.34 22.10
C GLU A 87 4.56 25.06 21.25
N VAL A 88 3.53 24.90 20.42
CA VAL A 88 3.48 23.81 19.43
C VAL A 88 4.58 24.06 18.38
N PRO A 89 5.49 23.12 18.16
CA PRO A 89 6.58 23.26 17.18
C PRO A 89 6.12 23.19 15.73
#